data_AF-A0AA36J974-F1
#
_entry.id   AF-A0AA36J974-F1
#
_cell.length_a   1.000
_cell.length_b   1.000
_cell.length_c   1.000
_cell.angle_alpha   90.00
_cell.angle_beta   90.00
_cell.angle_gamma   90.00
#
_symmetry.space_group_name_H-M   'P 1'
#
loop_
_entity.id
_entity.type
_entity.pdbx_description
1 polymer ?
#
loop_
_entity_poly.entity_id
_entity_poly.type
_entity_poly.pdbx_seq_one_letter_code
_entity_poly.pdbx_strand_id
1 'polypeptide(L)'
;MWNVLTAIFVTQVLMVCAYCAALATFPEHWWTCTLCFGIPFSYIAIQNIYIDHDVMHGATFPVYEWQKFLTHPFADFFSLPWEEFVLEHNRHHASTVDLLIQGEFGWDPEEFHYALQQWAGPMGPNWYKYLLTVPWIPIIHFFGLNDTGSLFALEWWMHFPDEGTGGKCNKEFWSKWVPRRVKHNAFVLSLWACVWLLGTWPLGRPLSEGWRFMFAVSFFARIGYSAAWMFITNFTHSLPWNEFLANDPGRTWPVLHNMMALILGGKHRWNEMLFHDVHHAFPNAVGTLSQRGRFHGWEKVHDAAAEVLHRGLWKANGDEETQMQKTQKKRSMMMKQGK
;
A
#
# COMPACT_ATOMS: atom_id res chain seq x y z
N MET A 1 14.14 11.81 1.39
CA MET A 1 12.95 11.03 1.03
C MET A 1 11.72 11.90 1.02
N TRP A 2 11.46 12.67 2.09
CA TRP A 2 10.41 13.69 2.13
C TRP A 2 10.35 14.64 0.93
N ASN A 3 11.49 15.11 0.39
CA ASN A 3 11.49 15.95 -0.83
C ASN A 3 10.91 15.22 -2.06
N VAL A 4 11.10 13.90 -2.16
CA VAL A 4 10.53 13.09 -3.24
C VAL A 4 9.02 12.96 -3.05
N LEU A 5 8.57 12.73 -1.80
CA LEU A 5 7.15 12.69 -1.48
C LEU A 5 6.47 14.04 -1.77
N THR A 6 7.10 15.15 -1.39
CA THR A 6 6.65 16.51 -1.74
C THR A 6 6.59 16.70 -3.26
N ALA A 7 7.59 16.23 -4.01
CA ALA A 7 7.57 16.33 -5.47
C ALA A 7 6.43 15.50 -6.09
N ILE A 8 6.14 14.31 -5.57
CA ILE A 8 5.00 13.49 -5.99
C ILE A 8 3.69 14.22 -5.72
N PHE A 9 3.50 14.76 -4.52
CA PHE A 9 2.31 15.52 -4.17
C PHE A 9 2.11 16.74 -5.09
N VAL A 10 3.16 17.55 -5.29
CA VAL A 10 3.10 18.71 -6.20
C VAL A 10 2.77 18.25 -7.62
N THR A 11 3.33 17.13 -8.07
CA THR A 11 3.02 16.56 -9.39
C THR A 11 1.55 16.17 -9.48
N GLN A 12 0.99 15.48 -8.48
CA GLN A 12 -0.43 15.12 -8.44
C GLN A 12 -1.33 16.37 -8.50
N VAL A 13 -1.03 17.41 -7.72
CA VAL A 13 -1.77 18.69 -7.76
C VAL A 13 -1.70 19.32 -9.15
N LEU A 14 -0.52 19.40 -9.75
CA LEU A 14 -0.33 19.94 -11.10
C LEU A 14 -1.08 19.14 -12.15
N MET A 15 -1.12 17.81 -12.04
CA MET A 15 -1.88 16.93 -12.94
C MET A 15 -3.38 17.18 -12.83
N VAL A 16 -3.92 17.38 -11.62
CA VAL A 16 -5.35 17.72 -11.42
C VAL A 16 -5.66 19.09 -12.05
N CYS A 17 -4.83 20.10 -11.82
CA CYS A 17 -4.99 21.41 -12.46
C CYS A 17 -4.89 21.34 -13.98
N ALA A 18 -3.92 20.59 -14.51
CA ALA A 18 -3.74 20.39 -15.95
C ALA A 18 -4.93 19.64 -16.58
N TYR A 19 -5.51 18.67 -15.87
CA TYR A 19 -6.71 17.97 -16.30
C TYR A 19 -7.92 18.91 -16.39
N CYS A 20 -8.10 19.78 -15.38
CA CYS A 20 -9.12 20.82 -15.43
C CYS A 20 -8.92 21.75 -16.64
N ALA A 21 -7.70 22.22 -16.87
CA ALA A 21 -7.38 23.08 -18.02
C ALA A 21 -7.63 22.36 -19.36
N ALA A 22 -7.28 21.08 -19.46
CA ALA A 22 -7.50 20.27 -20.64
C ALA A 22 -9.00 20.11 -20.95
N LEU A 23 -9.83 19.84 -19.94
CA LEU A 23 -11.28 19.76 -20.11
C LEU A 23 -11.92 21.10 -20.50
N ALA A 24 -11.41 22.21 -19.96
CA ALA A 24 -11.88 23.55 -20.33
C ALA A 24 -11.52 23.90 -21.79
N THR A 25 -10.35 23.46 -22.25
CA THR A 25 -9.83 23.77 -23.59
C THR A 25 -10.38 22.84 -24.68
N PHE A 26 -10.58 21.56 -24.35
CA PHE A 26 -10.98 20.51 -25.28
C PHE A 26 -12.21 19.74 -24.78
N PRO A 27 -13.36 20.41 -24.55
CA PRO A 27 -14.55 19.78 -23.97
C PRO A 27 -15.10 18.62 -24.82
N GLU A 28 -14.99 18.71 -26.15
CA GLU A 28 -15.41 17.64 -27.08
C GLU A 28 -14.54 16.37 -26.98
N HIS A 29 -13.33 16.48 -26.42
CA HIS A 29 -12.38 15.38 -26.24
C HIS A 29 -12.30 14.92 -24.77
N TRP A 30 -13.37 15.11 -24.00
CA TRP A 30 -13.39 14.87 -22.56
C TRP A 30 -12.86 13.48 -22.18
N TRP A 31 -13.20 12.43 -22.93
CA TRP A 31 -12.77 11.06 -22.64
C TRP A 31 -11.27 10.90 -22.83
N THR A 32 -10.70 11.52 -23.87
CA THR A 32 -9.25 11.50 -24.14
C THR A 32 -8.51 12.26 -23.04
N CYS A 33 -8.98 13.46 -22.68
CA CYS A 33 -8.42 14.23 -21.56
C CYS A 33 -8.46 13.42 -20.25
N THR A 34 -9.58 12.74 -20.00
CA THR A 34 -9.79 11.92 -18.81
C THR A 34 -8.81 10.75 -18.75
N LEU A 35 -8.61 10.02 -19.85
CA LEU A 35 -7.67 8.89 -19.91
C LEU A 35 -6.20 9.33 -19.85
N CYS A 36 -5.85 10.41 -20.56
CA CYS A 36 -4.50 10.99 -20.53
C CYS A 36 -4.13 11.56 -19.16
N PHE A 37 -5.10 11.98 -18.36
CA PHE A 37 -4.90 12.29 -16.95
C PHE A 37 -4.87 11.01 -16.10
N GLY A 38 -5.91 10.20 -16.20
CA GLY A 38 -6.23 9.14 -15.25
C GLY A 38 -5.20 8.02 -15.19
N ILE A 39 -4.70 7.57 -16.35
CA ILE A 39 -3.69 6.49 -16.40
C ILE A 39 -2.38 6.94 -15.75
N PRO A 40 -1.76 8.07 -16.14
CA PRO A 40 -0.57 8.58 -15.44
C PRO A 40 -0.84 8.91 -13.98
N PHE A 41 -2.01 9.46 -13.63
CA PHE A 41 -2.32 9.83 -12.25
C PHE A 41 -2.39 8.59 -11.34
N SER A 42 -3.03 7.52 -11.82
CA SER A 42 -3.06 6.22 -11.13
C SER A 42 -1.65 5.68 -10.90
N TYR A 43 -0.77 5.77 -11.91
CA TYR A 43 0.63 5.37 -11.77
C TYR A 43 1.37 6.21 -10.72
N ILE A 44 1.21 7.53 -10.71
CA ILE A 44 1.83 8.40 -9.69
C ILE A 44 1.29 8.10 -8.29
N ALA A 45 0.01 7.76 -8.14
CA ALA A 45 -0.56 7.29 -6.88
C ALA A 45 0.06 5.96 -6.41
N ILE A 46 0.36 5.03 -7.32
CA ILE A 46 1.14 3.83 -6.98
C ILE A 46 2.53 4.23 -6.47
N GLN A 47 3.20 5.15 -7.18
CA GLN A 47 4.53 5.62 -6.78
C GLN A 47 4.54 6.35 -5.44
N ASN A 48 3.44 7.03 -5.09
CA ASN A 48 3.24 7.70 -3.82
C ASN A 48 3.33 6.69 -2.66
N ILE A 49 2.54 5.60 -2.68
CA ILE A 49 2.56 4.58 -1.63
C ILE A 49 3.94 3.95 -1.44
N TYR A 50 4.64 3.62 -2.53
CA TYR A 50 5.99 3.06 -2.42
C TYR A 50 6.99 4.04 -1.77
N ILE A 51 6.85 5.35 -2.03
CA ILE A 51 7.70 6.35 -1.38
C ILE A 51 7.26 6.59 0.06
N ASP A 52 5.96 6.54 0.37
CA ASP A 52 5.46 6.58 1.74
C ASP A 52 6.05 5.44 2.58
N HIS A 53 6.02 4.21 2.06
CA HIS A 53 6.64 3.04 2.69
C HIS A 53 8.15 3.25 2.95
N ASP A 54 8.88 3.74 1.95
CA ASP A 54 10.31 4.09 2.10
C ASP A 54 10.52 5.18 3.17
N VAL A 55 9.65 6.19 3.23
CA VAL A 55 9.73 7.27 4.22
C VAL A 55 9.45 6.74 5.63
N MET A 56 8.47 5.86 5.80
CA MET A 56 8.16 5.26 7.11
C MET A 56 9.36 4.56 7.74
N HIS A 57 10.11 3.80 6.94
CA HIS A 57 11.26 3.03 7.42
C HIS A 57 12.57 3.81 7.43
N GLY A 58 12.80 4.63 6.41
CA GLY A 58 14.09 5.26 6.17
C GLY A 58 14.20 6.69 6.70
N ALA A 59 13.07 7.37 6.89
CA ALA A 59 13.02 8.77 7.27
C ALA A 59 11.71 9.13 7.98
N THR A 60 11.32 8.40 9.02
CA THR A 60 9.97 8.48 9.63
C THR A 60 9.56 9.90 10.05
N PHE A 61 10.51 10.73 10.46
CA PHE A 61 10.25 12.10 10.91
C PHE A 61 10.45 13.10 9.75
N PRO A 62 9.43 13.93 9.43
CA PRO A 62 9.55 14.93 8.39
C PRO A 62 10.53 16.05 8.77
N VAL A 63 11.14 16.65 7.75
CA VAL A 63 12.00 17.83 7.92
C VAL A 63 11.15 19.03 8.32
N TYR A 64 9.93 19.11 7.77
CA TYR A 64 8.96 20.16 8.10
C TYR A 64 7.62 19.55 8.51
N GLU A 65 7.03 20.08 9.58
CA GLU A 65 5.77 19.59 10.15
C GLU A 65 4.61 19.47 9.16
N TRP A 66 4.57 20.29 8.11
CA TRP A 66 3.50 20.26 7.13
C TRP A 66 3.61 19.06 6.16
N GLN A 67 4.80 18.45 6.03
CA GLN A 67 5.00 17.36 5.08
C GLN A 67 4.21 16.10 5.46
N LYS A 68 3.87 15.94 6.74
CA LYS A 68 3.04 14.83 7.23
C LYS A 68 1.61 14.81 6.68
N PHE A 69 1.15 15.93 6.12
CA PHE A 69 -0.16 16.01 5.46
C PHE A 69 -0.11 15.57 3.99
N LEU A 70 1.08 15.37 3.42
CA LEU A 70 1.26 15.09 1.99
C LEU A 70 1.32 13.61 1.64
N THR A 71 1.27 12.73 2.63
CA THR A 71 1.54 11.29 2.50
C THR A 71 0.59 10.69 1.48
N HIS A 72 -0.71 10.70 1.75
CA HIS A 72 -1.72 10.10 0.88
C HIS A 72 -3.02 10.95 0.77
N PRO A 73 -2.96 12.28 0.58
CA PRO A 73 -4.13 13.15 0.68
C PRO A 73 -5.15 12.97 -0.47
N PHE A 74 -4.75 12.29 -1.55
CA PHE A 74 -5.64 11.94 -2.66
C PHE A 74 -6.15 10.49 -2.58
N ALA A 75 -5.73 9.69 -1.59
CA ALA A 75 -6.17 8.30 -1.48
C ALA A 75 -7.68 8.19 -1.24
N ASP A 76 -8.21 9.05 -0.37
CA ASP A 76 -9.63 9.10 -0.06
C ASP A 76 -10.03 10.47 0.54
N PHE A 77 -11.31 10.67 0.84
CA PHE A 77 -11.87 11.90 1.41
C PHE A 77 -11.50 12.14 2.87
N PHE A 78 -11.16 11.07 3.60
CA PHE A 78 -10.59 11.12 4.93
C PHE A 78 -9.68 9.91 5.11
N SER A 79 -8.66 10.03 5.95
CA SER A 79 -7.66 8.97 6.11
C SER A 79 -6.91 9.10 7.44
N LEU A 80 -6.02 8.14 7.72
CA LEU A 80 -5.17 8.18 8.89
C LEU A 80 -4.14 9.33 8.83
N PRO A 81 -3.97 10.11 9.92
CA PRO A 81 -2.83 11.00 10.06
C PRO A 81 -1.51 10.24 10.04
N TRP A 82 -0.42 10.87 9.59
CA TRP A 82 0.91 10.26 9.51
C TRP A 82 1.33 9.49 10.77
N GLU A 83 1.11 10.06 11.96
CA GLU A 83 1.50 9.41 13.21
C GLU A 83 0.68 8.14 13.50
N GLU A 84 -0.57 8.07 13.06
CA GLU A 84 -1.40 6.85 13.15
C GLU A 84 -1.04 5.86 12.04
N PHE A 85 -0.75 6.33 10.84
CA PHE A 85 -0.32 5.50 9.72
C PHE A 85 1.04 4.82 10.00
N VAL A 86 2.00 5.54 10.57
CA VAL A 86 3.27 4.94 11.06
C VAL A 86 3.02 3.94 12.19
N LEU A 87 2.06 4.22 13.08
CA LEU A 87 1.78 3.34 14.20
C LEU A 87 1.11 2.05 13.73
N GLU A 88 0.14 2.16 12.84
CA GLU A 88 -0.52 1.04 12.16
C GLU A 88 0.54 0.17 11.47
N HIS A 89 1.36 0.76 10.61
CA HIS A 89 2.44 0.05 9.93
C HIS A 89 3.41 -0.67 10.89
N ASN A 90 3.77 -0.04 12.01
CA ASN A 90 4.59 -0.70 13.04
C ASN A 90 3.88 -1.88 13.72
N ARG A 91 2.55 -1.82 13.87
CA ARG A 91 1.77 -2.94 14.39
C ARG A 91 1.70 -4.07 13.36
N HIS A 92 1.55 -3.75 12.09
CA HIS A 92 1.66 -4.70 10.99
C HIS A 92 3.03 -5.42 11.01
N HIS A 93 4.14 -4.70 11.21
CA HIS A 93 5.45 -5.35 11.43
C HIS A 93 5.58 -6.16 12.73
N ALA A 94 4.84 -5.81 13.78
CA ALA A 94 4.84 -6.57 15.03
C ALA A 94 4.03 -7.87 14.92
N SER A 95 3.10 -7.92 13.97
CA SER A 95 2.28 -9.08 13.64
C SER A 95 3.04 -10.07 12.72
N THR A 96 4.25 -9.73 12.28
CA THR A 96 4.99 -10.48 11.25
C THR A 96 5.14 -12.00 11.47
N VAL A 97 5.31 -12.47 12.70
CA VAL A 97 5.49 -13.91 12.92
C VAL A 97 4.27 -14.70 12.43
N ASP A 98 3.07 -14.18 12.63
CA ASP A 98 1.87 -14.86 12.16
C ASP A 98 1.60 -14.50 10.67
N LEU A 99 2.02 -13.31 10.17
CA LEU A 99 2.05 -12.95 8.74
C LEU A 99 2.87 -13.93 7.87
N LEU A 100 4.04 -14.34 8.35
CA LEU A 100 4.96 -15.19 7.58
C LEU A 100 4.55 -16.67 7.61
N ILE A 101 3.81 -17.11 8.64
CA ILE A 101 3.29 -18.48 8.75
C ILE A 101 1.98 -18.63 7.97
N GLN A 102 1.11 -17.60 7.99
CA GLN A 102 -0.29 -17.72 7.56
C GLN A 102 -0.76 -16.63 6.57
N GLY A 103 0.05 -15.61 6.26
CA GLY A 103 -0.40 -14.38 5.61
C GLY A 103 -1.24 -13.54 6.58
N GLU A 104 -0.80 -12.34 6.94
CA GLU A 104 -1.46 -11.34 7.81
C GLU A 104 -2.07 -11.84 9.13
N PHE A 105 -1.31 -11.85 10.25
CA PHE A 105 -1.92 -12.03 11.57
C PHE A 105 -1.14 -11.39 12.71
N GLY A 106 -1.87 -10.89 13.70
CA GLY A 106 -1.35 -10.33 14.94
C GLY A 106 -1.99 -8.96 15.16
N TRP A 107 -3.28 -8.98 15.54
CA TRP A 107 -4.11 -7.80 15.76
C TRP A 107 -3.95 -6.73 14.67
N ASP A 108 -4.36 -7.14 13.47
CA ASP A 108 -4.54 -6.28 12.32
C ASP A 108 -6.04 -5.89 12.27
N PRO A 109 -6.42 -4.61 12.10
CA PRO A 109 -7.76 -4.25 11.62
C PRO A 109 -8.22 -5.07 10.39
N GLU A 110 -7.31 -5.74 9.67
CA GLU A 110 -7.64 -6.65 8.58
C GLU A 110 -8.35 -7.98 8.95
N GLU A 111 -8.85 -8.19 10.17
CA GLU A 111 -9.71 -9.35 10.50
C GLU A 111 -10.88 -9.51 9.51
N PHE A 112 -11.40 -8.40 8.95
CA PHE A 112 -12.43 -8.42 7.92
C PHE A 112 -11.92 -8.86 6.54
N HIS A 113 -10.77 -8.33 6.08
CA HIS A 113 -10.13 -8.81 4.84
C HIS A 113 -9.79 -10.29 4.93
N TYR A 114 -9.29 -10.69 6.09
CA TYR A 114 -9.02 -12.06 6.43
C TYR A 114 -10.30 -12.92 6.45
N ALA A 115 -11.38 -12.46 7.08
CA ALA A 115 -12.66 -13.16 7.05
C ALA A 115 -13.12 -13.35 5.61
N LEU A 116 -12.94 -12.38 4.71
CA LEU A 116 -13.25 -12.52 3.28
C LEU A 116 -12.31 -13.48 2.55
N GLN A 117 -11.02 -13.51 2.91
CA GLN A 117 -10.03 -14.42 2.36
C GLN A 117 -10.21 -15.88 2.84
N GLN A 118 -10.70 -16.07 4.06
CA GLN A 118 -10.90 -17.37 4.69
C GLN A 118 -12.34 -17.87 4.75
N TRP A 119 -13.34 -17.04 4.44
CA TRP A 119 -14.76 -17.38 4.60
C TRP A 119 -15.08 -18.67 3.87
N ALA A 120 -15.16 -19.75 4.65
CA ALA A 120 -15.38 -21.08 4.11
C ALA A 120 -16.88 -21.43 3.97
N GLY A 121 -17.76 -20.58 4.51
CA GLY A 121 -19.15 -20.95 4.75
C GLY A 121 -19.30 -22.30 5.49
N PRO A 122 -20.52 -22.84 5.58
CA PRO A 122 -20.79 -24.19 6.09
C PRO A 122 -20.44 -25.31 5.10
N MET A 123 -19.88 -24.98 3.92
CA MET A 123 -19.72 -25.89 2.80
C MET A 123 -18.26 -25.89 2.35
N GLY A 124 -17.50 -26.94 2.69
CA GLY A 124 -16.18 -27.17 2.06
C GLY A 124 -16.30 -27.39 0.54
N PRO A 125 -15.22 -27.68 -0.23
CA PRO A 125 -13.80 -27.43 -0.05
C PRO A 125 -13.32 -26.11 -0.71
N ASN A 126 -12.09 -25.71 -0.36
CA ASN A 126 -11.35 -24.45 -0.58
C ASN A 126 -11.21 -23.84 -2.01
N TRP A 127 -11.99 -24.21 -3.03
CA TRP A 127 -11.77 -23.68 -4.39
C TRP A 127 -12.21 -22.21 -4.55
N TYR A 128 -13.27 -21.78 -3.83
CA TYR A 128 -13.74 -20.39 -3.86
C TYR A 128 -12.83 -19.44 -3.08
N LYS A 129 -11.92 -19.95 -2.23
CA LYS A 129 -10.91 -19.12 -1.56
C LYS A 129 -10.12 -18.34 -2.60
N TYR A 130 -9.64 -18.99 -3.67
CA TYR A 130 -8.99 -18.36 -4.82
C TYR A 130 -9.87 -17.35 -5.59
N LEU A 131 -11.19 -17.44 -5.45
CA LEU A 131 -12.19 -16.61 -6.16
C LEU A 131 -12.65 -15.41 -5.33
N LEU A 132 -12.51 -15.47 -4.01
CA LEU A 132 -12.77 -14.37 -3.07
C LEU A 132 -11.48 -13.65 -2.63
N THR A 133 -10.33 -14.35 -2.60
CA THR A 133 -9.03 -13.82 -2.14
C THR A 133 -8.24 -13.05 -3.20
N VAL A 134 -8.59 -13.09 -4.50
CA VAL A 134 -7.78 -12.41 -5.53
C VAL A 134 -8.61 -11.48 -6.43
N PRO A 135 -9.82 -11.86 -6.89
CA PRO A 135 -10.62 -11.00 -7.76
C PRO A 135 -11.35 -9.86 -7.01
N TRP A 136 -11.78 -10.10 -5.76
CA TRP A 136 -12.55 -9.11 -5.00
C TRP A 136 -11.71 -8.17 -4.15
N ILE A 137 -10.49 -8.58 -3.77
CA ILE A 137 -9.52 -7.71 -3.09
C ILE A 137 -9.34 -6.36 -3.81
N PRO A 138 -9.09 -6.30 -5.14
CA PRO A 138 -9.00 -5.02 -5.83
C PRO A 138 -10.24 -4.14 -5.67
N ILE A 139 -11.43 -4.74 -5.60
CA ILE A 139 -12.70 -4.02 -5.44
C ILE A 139 -12.85 -3.52 -4.00
N ILE A 140 -12.49 -4.32 -3.02
CA ILE A 140 -12.55 -3.95 -1.60
C ILE A 140 -11.58 -2.80 -1.30
N HIS A 141 -10.32 -2.94 -1.76
CA HIS A 141 -9.33 -1.88 -1.68
C HIS A 141 -9.80 -0.60 -2.39
N PHE A 142 -10.43 -0.74 -3.57
CA PHE A 142 -11.02 0.38 -4.30
C PHE A 142 -12.05 1.15 -3.48
N PHE A 143 -12.81 0.49 -2.62
CA PHE A 143 -13.77 1.14 -1.72
C PHE A 143 -13.15 1.75 -0.46
N GLY A 144 -11.83 1.63 -0.27
CA GLY A 144 -11.09 2.33 0.79
C GLY A 144 -10.88 1.49 2.04
N LEU A 145 -11.01 0.17 1.94
CA LEU A 145 -10.52 -0.76 2.94
C LEU A 145 -9.08 -1.13 2.56
N ASN A 146 -8.18 -0.18 2.84
CA ASN A 146 -6.73 -0.22 2.63
C ASN A 146 -6.11 0.81 3.57
N ASP A 147 -4.82 0.73 3.87
CA ASP A 147 -4.20 1.49 4.97
C ASP A 147 -4.32 3.02 4.83
N THR A 148 -4.58 3.51 3.61
CA THR A 148 -4.79 4.94 3.30
C THR A 148 -6.24 5.33 3.03
N GLY A 149 -7.15 4.37 3.07
CA GLY A 149 -8.55 4.51 2.70
C GLY A 149 -9.46 4.92 3.86
N SER A 150 -10.61 5.50 3.50
CA SER A 150 -11.60 5.98 4.47
C SER A 150 -12.18 4.86 5.33
N LEU A 151 -12.53 3.71 4.74
CA LEU A 151 -13.19 2.62 5.49
C LEU A 151 -12.24 2.01 6.52
N PHE A 152 -10.97 1.83 6.15
CA PHE A 152 -9.95 1.38 7.07
C PHE A 152 -9.69 2.40 8.19
N ALA A 153 -9.66 3.69 7.87
CA ALA A 153 -9.51 4.73 8.89
C ALA A 153 -10.66 4.68 9.92
N LEU A 154 -11.91 4.42 9.50
CA LEU A 154 -13.03 4.22 10.42
C LEU A 154 -12.83 3.00 11.31
N GLU A 155 -12.47 1.86 10.71
CA GLU A 155 -12.20 0.62 11.44
C GLU A 155 -11.11 0.83 12.48
N TRP A 156 -9.98 1.42 12.08
CA TRP A 156 -8.89 1.79 12.98
C TRP A 156 -9.39 2.68 14.12
N TRP A 157 -10.18 3.72 13.84
CA TRP A 157 -10.69 4.63 14.87
C TRP A 157 -11.73 4.03 15.80
N MET A 158 -12.44 2.98 15.39
CA MET A 158 -13.36 2.22 16.26
C MET A 158 -12.61 1.37 17.28
N HIS A 159 -11.36 0.99 16.98
CA HIS A 159 -10.58 0.07 17.80
C HIS A 159 -9.35 0.72 18.45
N PHE A 160 -8.92 1.90 18.00
CA PHE A 160 -7.69 2.54 18.45
C PHE A 160 -7.71 4.09 18.39
N PRO A 161 -7.11 4.78 19.38
CA PRO A 161 -6.82 4.32 20.74
C PRO A 161 -8.10 4.27 21.57
N ASP A 162 -8.18 3.32 22.52
CA ASP A 162 -9.35 3.15 23.37
C ASP A 162 -9.47 4.33 24.37
N GLU A 163 -10.65 4.97 24.37
CA GLU A 163 -11.03 6.04 25.30
C GLU A 163 -11.55 5.48 26.65
N GLY A 164 -12.02 4.22 26.66
CA GLY A 164 -12.82 3.66 27.74
C GLY A 164 -12.08 3.24 29.02
N THR A 165 -12.84 2.91 30.07
CA THR A 165 -12.32 2.36 31.34
C THR A 165 -11.87 0.90 31.15
N GLY A 166 -10.65 0.71 30.66
CA GLY A 166 -9.99 -0.58 30.48
C GLY A 166 -8.47 -0.43 30.52
N GLY A 167 -7.75 -1.55 30.57
CA GLY A 167 -6.28 -1.57 30.75
C GLY A 167 -5.45 -0.92 29.64
N LYS A 168 -6.06 -0.44 28.55
CA LYS A 168 -5.41 0.22 27.40
C LYS A 168 -5.87 1.68 27.16
N CYS A 169 -6.61 2.28 28.11
CA CYS A 169 -7.08 3.67 28.02
C CYS A 169 -5.93 4.65 27.74
N ASN A 170 -6.01 5.42 26.66
CA ASN A 170 -5.01 6.45 26.38
C ASN A 170 -5.41 7.78 27.01
N LYS A 171 -4.72 8.19 28.08
CA LYS A 171 -4.94 9.48 28.78
C LYS A 171 -4.80 10.70 27.87
N GLU A 172 -4.12 10.56 26.74
CA GLU A 172 -3.92 11.62 25.74
C GLU A 172 -4.94 11.57 24.60
N PHE A 173 -6.00 10.74 24.67
CA PHE A 173 -7.01 10.60 23.60
C PHE A 173 -7.53 11.95 23.09
N TRP A 174 -8.10 12.75 23.99
CA TRP A 174 -8.68 14.05 23.67
C TRP A 174 -7.64 15.15 23.43
N SER A 175 -6.46 15.06 24.04
CA SER A 175 -5.44 16.12 23.96
C SER A 175 -4.47 15.94 22.79
N LYS A 176 -4.34 14.72 22.25
CA LYS A 176 -3.37 14.37 21.20
C LYS A 176 -4.02 13.77 19.97
N TRP A 177 -4.79 12.70 20.12
CA TRP A 177 -5.24 11.90 18.97
C TRP A 177 -6.37 12.61 18.21
N VAL A 178 -7.42 13.06 18.91
CA VAL A 178 -8.53 13.79 18.29
C VAL A 178 -8.06 15.07 17.57
N PRO A 179 -7.26 15.96 18.17
CA PRO A 179 -6.78 17.16 17.47
C PRO A 179 -5.94 16.85 16.22
N ARG A 180 -5.15 15.77 16.24
CA ARG A 180 -4.36 15.34 15.06
C ARG A 180 -5.26 14.85 13.93
N ARG A 181 -6.25 14.00 14.23
CA ARG A 181 -7.25 13.53 13.26
C ARG A 181 -7.99 14.71 12.63
N VAL A 182 -8.45 15.66 13.45
CA VAL A 182 -9.16 16.85 12.96
C VAL A 182 -8.25 17.69 12.05
N LYS A 183 -7.00 17.96 12.46
CA LYS A 183 -6.06 18.77 11.67
C LYS A 183 -5.73 18.11 10.32
N HIS A 184 -5.49 16.80 10.32
CA HIS A 184 -5.22 16.03 9.10
C HIS A 184 -6.43 16.04 8.16
N ASN A 185 -7.61 15.68 8.66
CA ASN A 185 -8.79 15.59 7.82
C ASN A 185 -9.28 16.97 7.36
N ALA A 186 -9.06 18.04 8.14
CA ALA A 186 -9.29 19.41 7.65
C ALA A 186 -8.40 19.74 6.44
N PHE A 187 -7.14 19.31 6.43
CA PHE A 187 -6.27 19.45 5.27
C PHE A 187 -6.78 18.62 4.08
N VAL A 188 -7.06 17.33 4.27
CA VAL A 188 -7.55 16.44 3.20
C VAL A 188 -8.86 16.97 2.60
N LEU A 189 -9.82 17.34 3.44
CA LEU A 189 -11.09 17.92 2.99
C LEU A 189 -10.91 19.26 2.29
N SER A 190 -9.97 20.10 2.71
CA SER A 190 -9.67 21.36 2.02
C SER A 190 -9.12 21.11 0.60
N LEU A 191 -8.28 20.09 0.43
CA LEU A 191 -7.77 19.69 -0.87
C LEU A 191 -8.89 19.20 -1.78
N TRP A 192 -9.77 18.33 -1.27
CA TRP A 192 -10.94 17.86 -2.01
C TRP A 192 -11.94 18.97 -2.32
N ALA A 193 -12.09 19.97 -1.45
CA ALA A 193 -12.87 21.17 -1.74
C ALA A 193 -12.26 21.96 -2.92
N CYS A 194 -10.93 22.09 -2.98
CA CYS A 194 -10.27 22.67 -4.16
C CYS A 194 -10.54 21.85 -5.43
N VAL A 195 -10.44 20.52 -5.37
CA VAL A 195 -10.77 19.65 -6.51
C VAL A 195 -12.22 19.82 -6.95
N TRP A 196 -13.16 19.87 -6.00
CA TRP A 196 -14.57 20.14 -6.29
C TRP A 196 -14.75 21.47 -7.03
N LEU A 197 -14.14 22.55 -6.52
CA LEU A 197 -14.25 23.89 -7.11
C LEU A 197 -13.66 23.95 -8.52
N LEU A 198 -12.57 23.23 -8.79
CA LEU A 198 -12.04 23.08 -10.16
C LEU A 198 -13.08 22.48 -11.11
N GLY A 199 -13.93 21.58 -10.61
CA GLY A 199 -15.04 21.00 -11.35
C GLY A 199 -16.22 21.92 -11.65
N THR A 200 -16.17 23.19 -11.23
CA THR A 200 -17.30 24.14 -11.29
C THR A 200 -17.04 25.27 -12.29
N TRP A 201 -16.76 26.47 -11.80
CA TRP A 201 -16.55 27.69 -12.59
C TRP A 201 -15.54 27.53 -13.73
N PRO A 202 -14.35 26.92 -13.53
CA PRO A 202 -13.39 26.74 -14.62
C PRO A 202 -13.90 25.90 -15.79
N LEU A 203 -14.89 25.04 -15.55
CA LEU A 203 -15.53 24.18 -16.55
C LEU A 203 -16.91 24.69 -17.00
N GLY A 204 -17.31 25.89 -16.58
CA GLY A 204 -18.64 26.46 -16.86
C GLY A 204 -19.80 25.73 -16.18
N ARG A 205 -19.54 25.00 -15.08
CA ARG A 205 -20.53 24.20 -14.35
C ARG A 205 -20.97 24.87 -13.04
N PRO A 206 -22.23 24.69 -12.60
CA PRO A 206 -22.68 25.20 -11.31
C PRO A 206 -21.98 24.47 -10.14
N LEU A 207 -22.01 25.06 -8.94
CA LEU A 207 -21.39 24.50 -7.74
C LEU A 207 -21.91 23.08 -7.42
N SER A 208 -23.18 22.80 -7.72
CA SER A 208 -23.82 21.49 -7.54
C SER A 208 -23.25 20.38 -8.44
N GLU A 209 -22.43 20.71 -9.44
CA GLU A 209 -21.87 19.76 -10.41
C GLU A 209 -20.36 19.52 -10.25
N GLY A 210 -19.71 20.14 -9.26
CA GLY A 210 -18.27 19.96 -9.00
C GLY A 210 -17.88 18.50 -8.76
N TRP A 211 -18.80 17.70 -8.21
CA TRP A 211 -18.61 16.27 -8.01
C TRP A 211 -18.24 15.50 -9.28
N ARG A 212 -18.66 15.95 -10.48
CA ARG A 212 -18.38 15.22 -11.73
C ARG A 212 -16.88 15.15 -12.03
N PHE A 213 -16.18 16.26 -11.79
CA PHE A 213 -14.73 16.32 -11.94
C PHE A 213 -14.04 15.61 -10.77
N MET A 214 -14.49 15.88 -9.55
CA MET A 214 -13.97 15.24 -8.34
C MET A 214 -14.06 13.71 -8.40
N PHE A 215 -15.15 13.17 -8.95
CA PHE A 215 -15.36 11.74 -9.13
C PHE A 215 -14.31 11.14 -10.06
N ALA A 216 -14.02 11.78 -11.20
CA ALA A 216 -12.96 11.30 -12.10
C ALA A 216 -11.59 11.29 -11.40
N VAL A 217 -11.26 12.36 -10.67
CA VAL A 217 -10.00 12.43 -9.90
C VAL A 217 -9.94 11.32 -8.83
N SER A 218 -10.99 11.16 -8.03
CA SER A 218 -11.07 10.12 -6.99
C SER A 218 -11.05 8.71 -7.55
N PHE A 219 -11.74 8.45 -8.66
CA PHE A 219 -11.76 7.15 -9.32
C PHE A 219 -10.34 6.69 -9.73
N PHE A 220 -9.59 7.54 -10.43
CA PHE A 220 -8.21 7.20 -10.83
C PHE A 220 -7.23 7.22 -9.66
N ALA A 221 -7.43 8.09 -8.67
CA ALA A 221 -6.66 8.03 -7.43
C ALA A 221 -6.83 6.66 -6.76
N ARG A 222 -8.08 6.25 -6.53
CA ARG A 222 -8.43 4.97 -5.90
C ARG A 222 -7.87 3.80 -6.69
N ILE A 223 -7.91 3.79 -8.03
CA ILE A 223 -7.24 2.74 -8.83
C ILE A 223 -5.78 2.62 -8.44
N GLY A 224 -5.04 3.74 -8.40
CA GLY A 224 -3.61 3.73 -8.10
C GLY A 224 -3.28 3.32 -6.67
N TYR A 225 -3.89 3.97 -5.68
CA TYR A 225 -3.66 3.66 -4.26
C TYR A 225 -4.06 2.22 -3.93
N SER A 226 -5.22 1.76 -4.42
CA SER A 226 -5.70 0.39 -4.20
C SER A 226 -4.81 -0.66 -4.86
N ALA A 227 -4.32 -0.38 -6.09
CA ALA A 227 -3.39 -1.28 -6.75
C ALA A 227 -2.09 -1.41 -5.94
N ALA A 228 -1.55 -0.31 -5.42
CA ALA A 228 -0.33 -0.37 -4.61
C ALA A 228 -0.53 -1.21 -3.33
N TRP A 229 -1.60 -0.94 -2.59
CA TRP A 229 -1.91 -1.69 -1.37
C TRP A 229 -2.19 -3.15 -1.64
N MET A 230 -3.04 -3.47 -2.61
CA MET A 230 -3.27 -4.86 -3.03
C MET A 230 -1.96 -5.59 -3.34
N PHE A 231 -0.99 -4.93 -3.98
CA PHE A 231 0.31 -5.56 -4.26
C PHE A 231 1.16 -5.74 -2.99
N ILE A 232 1.22 -4.71 -2.13
CA ILE A 232 2.03 -4.72 -0.90
C ILE A 232 1.44 -5.67 0.14
N THR A 233 0.19 -5.49 0.56
CA THR A 233 -0.39 -6.21 1.70
C THR A 233 -0.87 -7.60 1.28
N ASN A 234 -1.67 -7.73 0.21
CA ASN A 234 -2.26 -9.05 -0.06
C ASN A 234 -1.49 -9.90 -1.06
N PHE A 235 -1.04 -9.34 -2.18
CA PHE A 235 -0.45 -10.14 -3.25
C PHE A 235 0.87 -10.76 -2.82
N THR A 236 1.78 -9.96 -2.23
CA THR A 236 3.09 -10.46 -1.82
C THR A 236 3.05 -11.42 -0.62
N HIS A 237 1.96 -11.43 0.14
CA HIS A 237 1.74 -12.36 1.25
C HIS A 237 0.91 -13.59 0.86
N SER A 238 0.42 -13.67 -0.38
CA SER A 238 -0.46 -14.76 -0.82
C SER A 238 0.28 -16.08 -1.10
N LEU A 239 -0.42 -17.21 -0.93
CA LEU A 239 0.11 -18.54 -1.28
C LEU A 239 0.50 -18.66 -2.77
N PRO A 240 -0.31 -18.19 -3.75
CA PRO A 240 0.08 -18.25 -5.16
C PRO A 240 1.36 -17.46 -5.47
N TRP A 241 1.54 -16.31 -4.82
CA TRP A 241 2.77 -15.53 -4.99
C TRP A 241 3.99 -16.26 -4.42
N ASN A 242 3.86 -16.89 -3.27
CA ASN A 242 4.92 -17.71 -2.69
C ASN A 242 5.27 -18.91 -3.59
N GLU A 243 4.28 -19.57 -4.18
CA GLU A 243 4.51 -20.64 -5.17
C GLU A 243 5.22 -20.12 -6.42
N PHE A 244 4.85 -18.94 -6.91
CA PHE A 244 5.54 -18.26 -8.02
C PHE A 244 7.01 -17.98 -7.66
N LEU A 245 7.27 -17.40 -6.49
CA LEU A 245 8.62 -17.10 -6.00
C LEU A 245 9.47 -18.36 -5.81
N ALA A 246 8.87 -19.46 -5.38
CA ALA A 246 9.57 -20.72 -5.15
C ALA A 246 10.07 -21.40 -6.43
N ASN A 247 9.63 -20.94 -7.61
CA ASN A 247 10.09 -21.46 -8.90
C ASN A 247 11.18 -20.58 -9.54
N ASP A 248 11.81 -19.68 -8.79
CA ASP A 248 12.83 -18.75 -9.28
C ASP A 248 12.34 -17.94 -10.51
N PRO A 249 11.48 -16.92 -10.29
CA PRO A 249 10.82 -16.22 -11.38
C PRO A 249 11.78 -15.43 -12.26
N GLY A 250 12.95 -15.03 -11.75
CA GLY A 250 13.99 -14.38 -12.56
C GLY A 250 14.50 -15.31 -13.67
N ARG A 251 14.60 -16.61 -13.38
CA ARG A 251 15.03 -17.64 -14.34
C ARG A 251 13.87 -18.17 -15.17
N THR A 252 12.74 -18.46 -14.53
CA THR A 252 11.61 -19.14 -15.17
C THR A 252 10.80 -18.19 -16.05
N TRP A 253 10.66 -16.91 -15.66
CA TRP A 253 9.90 -15.90 -16.40
C TRP A 253 10.66 -14.56 -16.49
N PRO A 254 11.82 -14.50 -17.17
CA PRO A 254 12.68 -13.31 -17.20
C PRO A 254 11.97 -12.08 -17.82
N VAL A 255 11.08 -12.30 -18.79
CA VAL A 255 10.29 -11.22 -19.39
C VAL A 255 9.32 -10.62 -18.37
N LEU A 256 8.55 -11.47 -17.68
CA LEU A 256 7.61 -11.03 -16.64
C LEU A 256 8.35 -10.31 -15.51
N HIS A 257 9.49 -10.84 -15.08
CA HIS A 257 10.33 -10.21 -14.05
C HIS A 257 10.76 -8.79 -14.44
N ASN A 258 11.21 -8.58 -15.68
CA ASN A 258 11.59 -7.26 -16.17
C ASN A 258 10.39 -6.32 -16.36
N MET A 259 9.25 -6.84 -16.81
CA MET A 259 8.00 -6.07 -16.94
C MET A 259 7.52 -5.58 -15.58
N MET A 260 7.50 -6.44 -14.57
CA MET A 260 7.12 -6.05 -13.21
C MET A 260 8.07 -5.01 -12.63
N ALA A 261 9.39 -5.16 -12.85
CA ALA A 261 10.35 -4.15 -12.45
C ALA A 261 10.09 -2.79 -13.12
N LEU A 262 9.68 -2.76 -14.39
CA LEU A 262 9.31 -1.51 -15.05
C LEU A 262 8.03 -0.91 -14.46
N ILE A 263 6.97 -1.72 -14.31
CA ILE A 263 5.66 -1.31 -13.79
C ILE A 263 5.76 -0.74 -12.37
N LEU A 264 6.67 -1.26 -11.55
CA LEU A 264 6.82 -0.82 -10.17
C LEU A 264 7.68 0.44 -10.02
N GLY A 265 8.37 0.88 -11.08
CA GLY A 265 9.27 2.04 -11.06
C GLY A 265 10.76 1.68 -10.86
N GLY A 266 11.13 0.42 -11.08
CA GLY A 266 12.51 -0.04 -11.21
C GLY A 266 12.80 -1.35 -10.47
N LYS A 267 13.93 -1.97 -10.80
CA LYS A 267 14.40 -3.24 -10.21
C LYS A 267 14.59 -3.18 -8.69
N HIS A 268 14.93 -2.01 -8.16
CA HIS A 268 15.07 -1.82 -6.71
C HIS A 268 13.73 -2.01 -5.99
N ARG A 269 12.63 -1.46 -6.51
CA ARG A 269 11.28 -1.68 -5.96
C ARG A 269 10.79 -3.10 -6.20
N TRP A 270 11.23 -3.73 -7.28
CA TRP A 270 10.92 -5.13 -7.48
C TRP A 270 11.53 -6.04 -6.41
N ASN A 271 12.74 -5.73 -5.92
CA ASN A 271 13.30 -6.46 -4.77
C ASN A 271 12.39 -6.39 -3.54
N GLU A 272 11.72 -5.26 -3.30
CA GLU A 272 10.73 -5.15 -2.21
C GLU A 272 9.65 -6.22 -2.33
N MET A 273 9.10 -6.42 -3.52
CA MET A 273 8.07 -7.44 -3.74
C MET A 273 8.62 -8.87 -3.69
N LEU A 274 9.85 -9.08 -4.16
CA LEU A 274 10.47 -10.41 -4.20
C LEU A 274 10.86 -10.93 -2.81
N PHE A 275 11.26 -10.04 -1.91
CA PHE A 275 11.75 -10.42 -0.58
C PHE A 275 11.00 -9.67 0.52
N HIS A 276 9.73 -9.32 0.29
CA HIS A 276 8.90 -8.64 1.27
C HIS A 276 8.84 -9.45 2.58
N ASP A 277 8.79 -10.78 2.50
CA ASP A 277 8.94 -11.68 3.66
C ASP A 277 10.19 -11.39 4.52
N VAL A 278 11.33 -11.12 3.89
CA VAL A 278 12.60 -10.83 4.59
C VAL A 278 12.54 -9.46 5.24
N HIS A 279 11.95 -8.50 4.53
CA HIS A 279 11.71 -7.16 5.04
C HIS A 279 10.84 -7.22 6.30
N HIS A 280 9.69 -7.88 6.21
CA HIS A 280 8.80 -8.10 7.34
C HIS A 280 9.49 -8.84 8.47
N ALA A 281 10.17 -9.96 8.20
CA ALA A 281 10.79 -10.78 9.25
C ALA A 281 11.78 -9.99 10.12
N PHE A 282 12.48 -9.03 9.50
CA PHE A 282 13.56 -8.29 10.13
C PHE A 282 13.53 -6.80 9.74
N PRO A 283 12.45 -6.06 10.03
CA PRO A 283 12.20 -4.76 9.43
C PRO A 283 13.19 -3.72 9.92
N ASN A 284 13.59 -3.82 11.20
CA ASN A 284 14.60 -2.97 11.81
C ASN A 284 16.03 -3.28 11.35
N ALA A 285 16.32 -4.52 10.92
CA ALA A 285 17.67 -4.91 10.52
C ALA A 285 17.90 -4.69 9.01
N VAL A 286 16.89 -5.02 8.20
CA VAL A 286 16.97 -4.95 6.74
C VAL A 286 16.52 -3.59 6.22
N GLY A 287 15.48 -2.99 6.83
CA GLY A 287 14.79 -1.81 6.28
C GLY A 287 14.10 -2.15 4.94
N THR A 288 13.67 -1.15 4.17
CA THR A 288 13.08 -1.42 2.84
C THR A 288 14.15 -1.84 1.84
N LEU A 289 13.89 -2.94 1.15
CA LEU A 289 14.75 -3.49 0.12
C LEU A 289 14.79 -2.60 -1.11
N SER A 290 13.70 -1.88 -1.39
CA SER A 290 13.66 -0.77 -2.37
C SER A 290 14.72 0.28 -2.09
N GLN A 291 14.77 0.80 -0.86
CA GLN A 291 15.75 1.82 -0.47
C GLN A 291 17.16 1.25 -0.50
N ARG A 292 17.37 0.07 0.08
CA ARG A 292 18.69 -0.58 0.08
C ARG A 292 19.17 -0.77 -1.35
N GLY A 293 18.32 -1.26 -2.25
CA GLY A 293 18.64 -1.49 -3.65
C GLY A 293 19.03 -0.20 -4.38
N ARG A 294 18.41 0.93 -4.03
CA ARG A 294 18.76 2.25 -4.57
C ARG A 294 20.15 2.73 -4.13
N PHE A 295 20.54 2.51 -2.87
CA PHE A 295 21.82 3.01 -2.35
C PHE A 295 23.00 2.05 -2.54
N HIS A 296 22.75 0.74 -2.48
CA HIS A 296 23.80 -0.28 -2.49
C HIS A 296 23.86 -1.08 -3.80
N GLY A 297 22.91 -0.85 -4.71
CA GLY A 297 22.78 -1.59 -5.96
C GLY A 297 21.79 -2.74 -5.83
N TRP A 298 20.86 -2.83 -6.79
CA TRP A 298 19.74 -3.76 -6.74
C TRP A 298 20.20 -5.23 -6.69
N GLU A 299 21.22 -5.60 -7.47
CA GLU A 299 21.72 -6.99 -7.56
C GLU A 299 22.37 -7.43 -6.24
N LYS A 300 23.17 -6.54 -5.62
CA LYS A 300 23.78 -6.84 -4.32
C LYS A 300 22.75 -7.07 -3.22
N VAL A 301 21.68 -6.29 -3.21
CA VAL A 301 20.60 -6.44 -2.23
C VAL A 301 19.77 -7.69 -2.51
N HIS A 302 19.49 -7.97 -3.79
CA HIS A 302 18.84 -9.20 -4.21
C HIS A 302 19.61 -10.43 -3.72
N ASP A 303 20.93 -10.48 -3.95
CA ASP A 303 21.77 -11.61 -3.59
C ASP A 303 21.91 -11.76 -2.06
N ALA A 304 21.98 -10.65 -1.33
CA ALA A 304 21.99 -10.68 0.13
C ALA A 304 20.66 -11.22 0.70
N ALA A 305 19.52 -10.77 0.18
CA ALA A 305 18.20 -11.25 0.62
C ALA A 305 17.99 -12.72 0.25
N ALA A 306 18.47 -13.14 -0.93
CA ALA A 306 18.52 -14.54 -1.35
C ALA A 306 19.33 -15.41 -0.38
N GLU A 307 20.50 -14.94 0.05
CA GLU A 307 21.35 -15.64 1.01
C GLU A 307 20.69 -15.75 2.40
N VAL A 308 19.98 -14.71 2.85
CA VAL A 308 19.21 -14.75 4.10
C VAL A 308 18.11 -15.81 4.01
N LEU A 309 17.32 -15.81 2.93
CA LEU A 309 16.31 -16.84 2.70
C LEU A 309 16.92 -18.23 2.62
N HIS A 310 18.08 -18.38 1.98
CA HIS A 310 18.78 -19.66 1.86
C HIS A 310 19.13 -20.26 3.23
N ARG A 311 19.55 -19.41 4.19
CA ARG A 311 19.85 -19.81 5.57
C ARG A 311 18.61 -20.15 6.39
N GLY A 312 17.43 -19.80 5.88
CA GLY A 312 16.14 -20.03 6.50
C GLY A 312 15.72 -18.87 7.41
N LEU A 313 14.44 -18.51 7.34
CA LEU A 313 13.81 -17.54 8.26
C LEU A 313 13.32 -18.20 9.56
N TRP A 314 13.11 -19.52 9.53
CA TRP A 314 12.43 -20.27 10.59
C TRP A 314 13.40 -21.09 11.43
N LYS A 315 13.14 -21.13 12.74
CA LYS A 315 13.75 -22.10 13.65
C LYS A 315 12.74 -23.23 13.91
N ALA A 316 13.20 -24.47 13.84
CA ALA A 316 12.38 -25.62 14.19
C ALA A 316 11.96 -25.52 15.67
N ASN A 317 10.65 -25.54 15.91
CA ASN A 317 10.05 -25.45 17.24
C ASN A 317 9.27 -26.73 17.65
N GLY A 318 9.17 -27.71 16.75
CA GLY A 318 8.45 -28.97 16.97
C GLY A 318 7.04 -29.02 16.39
N ASP A 319 6.54 -27.90 15.87
CA ASP A 319 5.23 -27.82 15.21
C ASP A 319 5.26 -28.39 13.78
N GLU A 320 4.08 -28.70 13.23
CA GLU A 320 3.95 -29.16 11.85
C GLU A 320 4.40 -28.07 10.86
N GLU A 321 5.24 -28.43 9.88
CA GLU A 321 5.69 -27.48 8.85
C GLU A 321 4.49 -26.94 8.05
N THR A 322 4.32 -25.62 8.04
CA THR A 322 3.27 -24.96 7.27
C THR A 322 3.57 -24.95 5.77
N GLN A 323 2.54 -24.67 4.94
CA GLN A 323 2.74 -24.55 3.49
C GLN A 323 3.74 -23.45 3.12
N MET A 324 3.74 -22.34 3.86
CA MET A 324 4.71 -21.25 3.68
C MET A 324 6.14 -21.71 3.97
N GLN A 325 6.36 -22.41 5.08
CA GLN A 325 7.67 -22.96 5.44
C GLN A 325 8.18 -23.95 4.37
N LYS A 326 7.30 -24.83 3.86
CA LYS A 326 7.62 -25.77 2.77
C LYS A 326 8.02 -25.03 1.48
N THR A 327 7.26 -24.01 1.09
CA THR A 327 7.48 -23.23 -0.14
C THR A 327 8.75 -22.38 -0.06
N GLN A 328 9.00 -21.72 1.07
CA GLN A 328 10.26 -21.00 1.30
C GLN A 328 11.47 -21.93 1.28
N LYS A 329 11.39 -23.11 1.92
CA LYS A 329 12.45 -24.12 1.86
C LYS A 329 12.73 -24.59 0.43
N LYS A 330 11.69 -24.78 -0.38
CA LYS A 330 11.83 -25.07 -1.83
C LYS A 330 12.55 -23.93 -2.55
N ARG A 331 12.14 -22.68 -2.34
CA ARG A 331 12.80 -21.48 -2.90
C ARG A 331 14.28 -21.46 -2.55
N SER A 332 14.62 -21.65 -1.28
CA SER A 332 15.99 -21.70 -0.76
C SER A 332 16.84 -22.80 -1.40
N MET A 333 16.25 -23.95 -1.71
CA MET A 333 16.93 -25.05 -2.42
C MET A 333 17.15 -24.73 -3.91
N MET A 334 16.18 -24.11 -4.59
CA MET A 334 16.31 -23.75 -6.00
C MET A 334 17.38 -22.70 -6.24
N MET A 335 17.54 -21.74 -5.32
CA MET A 335 18.62 -20.73 -5.38
C MET A 335 20.03 -21.35 -5.33
N LYS A 336 20.18 -22.57 -4.77
CA LYS A 336 21.45 -23.30 -4.72
C LYS A 336 21.83 -23.95 -6.07
N GLN A 337 20.85 -24.23 -6.93
CA GLN A 337 21.07 -24.89 -8.22
C GLN A 337 21.52 -23.92 -9.34
N GLY A 338 21.58 -22.61 -9.04
CA GLY A 338 21.94 -21.54 -9.98
C GLY A 338 23.33 -20.92 -9.79
N LYS A 339 24.13 -21.42 -8.84
CA LYS A 339 25.59 -21.23 -8.78
C LYS A 339 26.25 -22.50 -9.27
#